data_AF-U5W578-F1
#
_entry.id   AF-U5W578-F1
#
_cell.length_a   1.000
_cell.length_b   1.000
_cell.length_c   1.000
_cell.angle_alpha   90.00
_cell.angle_beta   90.00
_cell.angle_gamma   90.00
#
_symmetry.space_group_name_H-M   'P 1'
#
loop_
_entity.id
_entity.type
_entity.pdbx_description
1 polymer ?
#
loop_
_entity_poly.entity_id
_entity_poly.type
_entity_poly.pdbx_seq_one_letter_code
_entity_poly.pdbx_strand_id
1 'polypeptide(L)'
;MITVHRPLDELAEVLPEPLAAYHGALEVQLRAAPAGRGTEISARALNDSVSDGDIRRLLRESRSLLEVGDILQPGGPTTTPTVTNAPLRAATRHGREGGLL
;
A
#
# COMPACT_ATOMS: atom_id res chain seq x y z
N MET A 1 1.13 -7.28 -4.99
CA MET A 1 2.57 -7.54 -4.80
C MET A 1 3.33 -6.24 -5.01
N ILE A 2 4.38 -6.01 -4.22
CA ILE A 2 5.32 -4.90 -4.38
C ILE A 2 6.75 -5.42 -4.33
N THR A 3 7.69 -4.63 -4.84
CA THR A 3 9.14 -4.81 -4.61
C THR A 3 9.65 -3.62 -3.81
N VAL A 4 10.53 -3.87 -2.85
CA VAL A 4 11.20 -2.85 -2.04
C VAL A 4 12.71 -3.05 -2.09
N HIS A 5 13.47 -1.95 -2.09
CA HIS A 5 14.93 -1.96 -2.10
C HIS A 5 15.54 -2.22 -0.71
N ARG A 6 15.09 -3.29 -0.06
CA ARG A 6 15.61 -3.81 1.21
C ARG A 6 15.96 -5.29 1.04
N PRO A 7 17.07 -5.76 1.63
CA PRO A 7 17.46 -7.16 1.55
C PRO A 7 16.49 -8.04 2.36
N LEU A 8 16.41 -9.33 2.00
CA LEU A 8 15.38 -10.24 2.50
C LEU A 8 15.60 -10.61 3.98
N ASP A 9 16.86 -10.72 4.39
CA ASP A 9 17.28 -10.98 5.76
C ASP A 9 16.80 -9.88 6.72
N GLU A 10 16.93 -8.61 6.35
CA GLU A 10 16.40 -7.48 7.13
C GLU A 10 14.88 -7.55 7.31
N LEU A 11 14.14 -8.03 6.30
CA LEU A 11 12.67 -8.08 6.31
C LEU A 11 12.10 -9.37 6.91
N ALA A 12 12.88 -10.46 6.94
CA ALA A 12 12.43 -11.74 7.47
C ALA A 12 12.21 -11.70 8.98
N GLU A 13 12.89 -10.78 9.69
CA GLU A 13 12.78 -10.65 11.14
C GLU A 13 11.56 -9.84 11.59
N VAL A 14 11.17 -8.82 10.83
CA VAL A 14 10.10 -7.89 11.23
C VAL A 14 9.22 -7.53 10.03
N LEU A 15 7.94 -7.84 10.14
CA LEU A 15 6.93 -7.43 9.17
C LEU A 15 6.58 -5.94 9.38
N PRO A 16 6.44 -5.13 8.31
CA PRO A 16 6.02 -3.73 8.45
C PRO A 16 4.64 -3.62 9.11
N GLU A 17 4.47 -2.58 9.94
CA GLU A 17 3.28 -2.37 10.78
C GLU A 17 1.95 -2.48 10.01
N PRO A 18 1.79 -1.91 8.79
CA PRO A 18 0.52 -2.02 8.06
C PRO A 18 0.13 -3.46 7.72
N LEU A 19 1.10 -4.36 7.51
CA LEU A 19 0.82 -5.78 7.30
C LEU A 19 0.68 -6.53 8.63
N ALA A 20 1.49 -6.17 9.64
CA ALA A 20 1.46 -6.80 10.95
C ALA A 20 0.12 -6.58 11.68
N ALA A 21 -0.51 -5.42 11.49
CA ALA A 21 -1.83 -5.08 12.06
C ALA A 21 -2.96 -6.03 11.61
N TYR A 22 -2.78 -6.74 10.49
CA TYR A 22 -3.75 -7.68 9.93
C TYR A 22 -3.27 -9.14 10.04
N HIS A 23 -2.35 -9.43 10.96
CA HIS A 23 -1.90 -10.79 11.24
C HIS A 23 -3.09 -11.73 11.51
N GLY A 24 -3.13 -12.87 10.81
CA GLY A 24 -4.22 -13.86 10.89
C GLY A 24 -5.39 -13.60 9.94
N ALA A 25 -5.53 -12.40 9.39
CA ALA A 25 -6.43 -12.11 8.27
C ALA A 25 -5.71 -12.10 6.92
N LEU A 26 -4.39 -11.94 6.92
CA LEU A 26 -3.52 -11.95 5.74
C LEU A 26 -2.47 -13.05 5.82
N GLU A 27 -2.25 -13.73 4.70
CA GLU A 27 -1.04 -14.49 4.42
C GLU A 27 -0.05 -13.57 3.71
N VAL A 28 1.13 -13.38 4.28
CA VAL A 28 2.20 -12.56 3.70
C VAL A 28 3.38 -13.45 3.32
N GLN A 29 3.88 -13.28 2.09
CA GLN A 29 5.05 -14.00 1.60
C GLN A 29 6.14 -13.01 1.20
N LEU A 30 7.37 -13.31 1.63
CA LEU A 30 8.57 -12.58 1.29
C LEU A 30 9.45 -13.45 0.38
N ARG A 31 9.95 -12.87 -0.71
CA ARG A 31 10.88 -13.55 -1.62
C ARG A 31 11.95 -12.59 -2.12
N ALA A 32 13.15 -13.09 -2.41
CA ALA A 32 14.17 -12.27 -3.05
C ALA A 32 13.66 -11.78 -4.41
N ALA A 33 13.78 -10.48 -4.66
CA ALA A 33 13.34 -9.89 -5.91
C ALA A 33 14.23 -10.35 -7.08
N PRO A 34 13.68 -10.46 -8.30
CA PRO A 34 14.45 -10.77 -9.50
C PRO A 34 15.65 -9.83 -9.66
N ALA A 35 16.75 -10.38 -10.17
CA ALA A 35 18.01 -9.68 -10.37
C ALA A 35 18.60 -9.03 -9.10
N GLY A 36 18.24 -9.53 -7.91
CA GLY A 36 18.81 -9.07 -6.63
C GLY A 36 18.40 -7.65 -6.24
N ARG A 37 17.29 -7.13 -6.78
CA ARG A 37 16.84 -5.74 -6.56
C ARG A 37 16.06 -5.53 -5.25
N GLY A 38 16.39 -6.29 -4.21
CA GLY A 38 15.75 -6.24 -2.89
C GLY A 38 14.76 -7.39 -2.69
N THR A 39 13.59 -7.09 -2.13
CA THR A 39 12.61 -8.08 -1.68
C THR A 39 11.24 -7.83 -2.29
N GLU A 40 10.61 -8.88 -2.78
CA GLU A 40 9.20 -8.86 -3.17
C GLU A 40 8.31 -9.29 -2.00
N ILE A 41 7.27 -8.50 -1.76
CA ILE A 41 6.26 -8.72 -0.74
C ILE A 41 4.93 -8.96 -1.43
N SER A 42 4.32 -10.11 -1.18
CA SER A 42 2.95 -10.43 -1.59
C SER A 42 2.08 -10.68 -0.37
N ALA A 43 0.80 -10.31 -0.48
CA ALA A 43 -0.19 -10.53 0.55
C ALA A 43 -1.46 -11.10 -0.10
N ARG A 44 -2.12 -12.02 0.61
CA ARG A 44 -3.38 -12.65 0.21
C ARG A 44 -4.32 -12.66 1.41
N ALA A 45 -5.60 -12.37 1.20
CA ALA A 45 -6.62 -12.51 2.23
C ALA A 45 -6.83 -13.98 2.60
N LEU A 46 -6.93 -14.27 3.90
CA LEU A 46 -7.29 -15.59 4.43
C LEU A 46 -8.80 -15.72 4.68
N ASN A 47 -9.51 -14.59 4.69
CA ASN A 47 -10.95 -14.50 4.91
C ASN A 47 -11.52 -13.24 4.26
N ASP A 48 -12.83 -13.07 4.28
CA ASP A 48 -13.53 -11.96 3.62
C ASP A 48 -13.44 -10.62 4.38
N SER A 49 -12.66 -10.54 5.47
CA SER A 49 -12.52 -9.29 6.25
C SER A 49 -11.59 -8.26 5.61
N VAL A 50 -10.80 -8.67 4.61
CA VAL A 50 -9.85 -7.80 3.91
C VAL A 50 -10.12 -7.86 2.41
N SER A 51 -10.45 -6.71 1.82
CA SER A 51 -10.69 -6.63 0.38
C SER A 51 -9.40 -6.59 -0.42
N ASP A 52 -9.47 -6.88 -1.73
CA ASP A 52 -8.34 -6.64 -2.65
C ASP A 52 -7.89 -5.17 -2.66
N GLY A 53 -8.83 -4.24 -2.41
CA GLY A 53 -8.53 -2.81 -2.26
C GLY A 53 -7.66 -2.54 -1.03
N ASP A 54 -8.01 -3.15 0.10
CA ASP A 54 -7.22 -3.08 1.32
C ASP A 54 -5.83 -3.69 1.13
N ILE A 55 -5.72 -4.86 0.50
CA ILE A 55 -4.41 -5.47 0.21
C ILE A 55 -3.53 -4.51 -0.60
N ARG A 56 -4.08 -3.87 -1.64
CA ARG A 56 -3.33 -2.89 -2.44
C ARG A 56 -2.91 -1.67 -1.61
N ARG A 57 -3.78 -1.17 -0.74
CA ARG A 57 -3.50 -0.06 0.17
C ARG A 57 -2.39 -0.42 1.16
N LEU A 58 -2.52 -1.53 1.88
CA LEU A 58 -1.55 -1.98 2.89
C LEU A 58 -0.17 -2.24 2.30
N LEU A 59 -0.10 -2.84 1.10
CA LEU A 59 1.16 -3.00 0.39
C LEU A 59 1.77 -1.64 0.02
N ARG A 60 0.98 -0.66 -0.46
CA ARG A 60 1.50 0.69 -0.75
C ARG A 60 2.03 1.40 0.50
N GLU A 61 1.30 1.35 1.61
CA GLU A 61 1.71 1.92 2.89
C GLU A 61 3.01 1.27 3.38
N SER A 62 3.11 -0.06 3.27
CA SER A 62 4.32 -0.81 3.63
C SER A 62 5.52 -0.45 2.75
N ARG A 63 5.35 -0.32 1.43
CA ARG A 63 6.43 0.16 0.55
C ARG A 63 6.94 1.52 1.02
N SER A 64 6.02 2.44 1.29
CA SER A 64 6.36 3.79 1.71
C SER A 64 7.18 3.81 3.00
N LEU A 65 6.75 3.06 4.02
CA LEU A 65 7.52 2.91 5.26
C LEU A 65 8.90 2.31 5.04
N LEU A 66 9.01 1.27 4.22
CA LEU A 66 10.27 0.56 4.01
C LEU A 66 11.29 1.34 3.16
N GLU A 67 10.80 2.11 2.19
CA GLU A 67 11.64 2.88 1.27
C GLU A 67 11.92 4.31 1.75
N VAL A 68 10.94 4.97 2.38
CA VAL A 68 11.00 6.39 2.76
C VAL A 68 11.10 6.58 4.28
N GLY A 69 10.58 5.65 5.07
CA GLY A 69 10.50 5.74 6.53
C GLY A 69 9.14 6.25 7.05
N ASP A 70 8.31 6.81 6.17
CA ASP A 70 6.98 7.36 6.49
C ASP A 70 5.93 6.86 5.50
N ILE A 71 4.66 6.85 5.91
CA ILE A 71 3.52 6.56 5.00
C ILE A 71 3.21 7.82 4.19
N LEU A 72 3.45 7.78 2.88
CA LEU A 72 3.06 8.83 1.95
C LEU A 72 1.54 8.81 1.79
N GLN A 73 0.89 9.78 2.41
CA GLN A 73 -0.52 10.02 2.19
C GLN A 73 -0.74 10.74 0.85
N PRO A 74 -1.82 10.42 0.12
CA PRO A 74 -2.19 11.21 -1.04
C PRO A 74 -2.38 12.67 -0.63
N GLY A 75 -1.81 13.59 -1.42
CA GLY A 75 -1.95 15.02 -1.18
C GLY A 75 -3.42 15.44 -1.08
N GLY A 76 -3.69 16.41 -0.20
CA GLY A 76 -5.02 16.99 -0.06
C GLY A 76 -5.50 17.66 -1.36
N PRO A 77 -6.81 17.96 -1.49
CA PRO A 77 -7.33 18.62 -2.68
C PRO A 77 -6.61 19.95 -2.92
N THR A 78 -6.00 20.10 -4.10
CA THR A 78 -5.33 21.33 -4.54
C THR A 78 -6.32 22.41 -5.00
N THR A 79 -7.62 22.12 -4.94
CA THR A 79 -8.70 22.97 -5.45
C THR A 79 -9.72 23.25 -4.37
N THR A 80 -10.21 24.49 -4.28
CA THR A 80 -11.29 24.88 -3.36
C THR A 80 -12.66 24.38 -3.86
N PRO A 81 -13.58 23.98 -2.96
CA PRO A 81 -14.93 23.58 -3.34
C PRO A 81 -15.68 24.72 -4.03
N THR A 82 -16.26 24.47 -5.19
CA THR A 82 -17.14 25.40 -5.90
C THR A 82 -18.35 24.66 -6.46
N VAL A 83 -19.43 25.38 -6.71
CA VAL A 83 -20.66 24.80 -7.27
C VAL A 83 -20.41 24.13 -8.62
N THR A 84 -19.49 24.70 -9.42
CA THR A 84 -19.09 24.19 -10.73
C THR A 84 -18.23 22.92 -10.67
N ASN A 85 -17.45 22.70 -9.61
CA ASN A 85 -16.60 21.51 -9.49
C ASN A 85 -17.23 20.38 -8.67
N ALA A 86 -18.41 20.59 -8.08
CA ALA A 86 -19.13 19.60 -7.30
C ALA A 86 -19.43 18.28 -8.06
N PRO A 87 -19.88 18.29 -9.34
CA PRO A 87 -20.14 17.06 -10.08
C PRO A 87 -18.87 16.23 -10.31
N LEU A 88 -17.77 16.90 -10.69
CA LEU A 88 -16.49 16.26 -10.93
C LEU A 88 -15.90 15.67 -9.64
N ARG A 89 -16.04 16.37 -8.51
CA ARG A 89 -15.61 15.85 -7.19
C ARG A 89 -16.42 14.64 -6.75
N ALA A 90 -17.71 14.59 -7.05
CA ALA A 90 -18.52 13.41 -6.78
C ALA A 90 -18.04 12.21 -7.61
N ALA A 91 -17.79 12.42 -8.91
CA ALA A 91 -17.31 11.38 -9.81
C ALA A 91 -15.91 10.84 -9.44
N THR A 92 -15.02 11.70 -8.95
CA THR A 92 -13.61 11.36 -8.64
C THR A 92 -13.37 10.99 -7.18
N ARG A 93 -14.42 10.92 -6.35
CA ARG A 93 -14.33 10.65 -4.91
C ARG A 93 -13.53 9.39 -4.58
N HIS A 94 -13.70 8.33 -5.37
CA HIS A 94 -13.02 7.04 -5.20
C HIS A 94 -11.67 6.96 -5.93
N GLY A 95 -11.35 7.94 -6.80
CA GLY A 95 -10.04 8.01 -7.48
C GLY A 95 -8.86 8.20 -6.52
N ARG A 96 -9.13 8.58 -5.26
CA ARG A 96 -8.16 8.76 -4.17
C ARG A 96 -7.41 7.48 -3.79
N GLU A 97 -8.01 6.32 -4.03
CA GLU A 97 -7.40 5.01 -3.73
C GLU A 97 -6.30 4.65 -4.75
N GLY A 98 -6.35 5.27 -5.94
CA GLY A 98 -5.34 5.17 -6.98
C GLY A 98 -4.51 6.45 -7.01
N GLY A 99 -3.52 6.61 -6.11
CA GLY A 99 -2.64 7.77 -6.10
C GLY A 99 -2.16 8.16 -7.50
N LEU A 100 -2.25 9.45 -7.81
CA LEU A 100 -1.79 10.06 -9.06
C LEU A 100 -0.27 9.81 -9.19
N LEU A 101 0.13 9.28 -10.35
CA LEU A 101 1.52 9.12 -10.77
C LEU A 101 2.15 10.48 -11.07
#